data_AF-A0A953X498-F1
#
_entry.id   AF-A0A953X498-F1
#
_cell.length_a   1.000
_cell.length_b   1.000
_cell.length_c   1.000
_cell.angle_alpha   90.00
_cell.angle_beta   90.00
_cell.angle_gamma   90.00
#
_symmetry.space_group_name_H-M   'P 1'
#
loop_
_entity.id
_entity.type
_entity.pdbx_description
1 polymer ?
#
loop_
_entity_poly.entity_id
_entity_poly.type
_entity_poly.pdbx_seq_one_letter_code
_entity_poly.pdbx_strand_id
1 'polypeptide(L)'
;MTWVVIGIFWAILLVAILSRGPLILYVLFGCFAFGTLAVVPPALTGGTTFVPAPFAALGLVAWSARKHGGVAGMVSVLTAPGGLLLLTLFVTFAATSGLFLPRLLEGQIYVIPVRGSENGLSLLAPSTQNITQGAYLVISLLAAVGAWAAARTRPAETYRAAVVGGMIVVATGIADMILGDSPLLAPFRTATYALNTAQNMQGVDRVVGLMSEPATFGSLCVSMAALIYFLSPGFDRPRPAVYVSALTTIALLAMAALSASSTAQVMLGVFGLLATVSALYAMVVHKQRLSRASILSSIFIASMGIAGVVFLLAFMPRTVQPILDLLNTLLVEKTQSQSFEERSSWNVAAWDAFVASRGLGVGLGSCRASSWVLALLSNTGIAGTLLLAAFLGLLLMSKHQSATFRDRFRMRGAKLVLLVSMAGLTLSGTSADFGVFAAACMGFILAWKYPAADAQAQEADRARPATGVRPQVARPAAPRARSPAG
;
A
#
# COMPACT_ATOMS: atom_id res chain seq x y z
N MET A 1 13.17 9.66 25.87
CA MET A 1 12.43 8.46 25.37
C MET A 1 12.38 8.41 23.84
N THR A 2 12.11 9.52 23.14
CA THR A 2 12.07 9.57 21.65
C THR A 2 13.33 9.05 20.95
N TRP A 3 14.53 9.45 21.41
CA TRP A 3 15.80 8.95 20.87
C TRP A 3 15.95 7.42 20.98
N VAL A 4 15.39 6.82 22.03
CA VAL A 4 15.42 5.36 22.23
C VAL A 4 14.54 4.67 21.19
N VAL A 5 13.33 5.19 20.94
CA VAL A 5 12.43 4.66 19.90
C VAL A 5 13.07 4.75 18.51
N ILE A 6 13.69 5.88 18.20
CA ILE A 6 14.43 6.07 16.93
C ILE A 6 15.58 5.07 16.81
N GLY A 7 16.40 4.93 17.86
CA GLY A 7 17.51 3.98 17.89
C GLY A 7 17.06 2.52 17.70
N ILE A 8 15.97 2.13 18.37
CA ILE A 8 15.36 0.80 18.23
C ILE A 8 14.90 0.57 16.79
N PHE A 9 14.21 1.54 16.18
CA PHE A 9 13.78 1.43 14.79
C PHE A 9 14.96 1.18 13.85
N TRP A 10 16.01 2.00 13.93
CA TRP A 10 17.18 1.87 13.05
C TRP A 10 17.94 0.57 13.30
N ALA A 11 18.05 0.11 14.56
CA ALA A 11 18.65 -1.18 14.88
C ALA A 11 17.85 -2.34 14.27
N ILE A 12 16.52 -2.35 14.42
CA ILE A 12 15.65 -3.37 13.82
C ILE A 12 15.76 -3.35 12.29
N LEU A 13 15.74 -2.16 11.68
CA LEU A 13 15.86 -2.01 10.23
C LEU A 13 17.21 -2.53 9.73
N LEU A 14 18.31 -2.20 10.41
CA LEU A 14 19.64 -2.68 10.07
C LEU A 14 19.72 -4.21 10.16
N VAL A 15 19.24 -4.80 11.26
CA VAL A 15 19.17 -6.26 11.43
C VAL A 15 18.32 -6.89 10.33
N ALA A 16 17.18 -6.30 9.99
CA ALA A 16 16.30 -6.79 8.94
C ALA A 16 16.97 -6.80 7.56
N ILE A 17 17.69 -5.73 7.21
CA ILE A 17 18.45 -5.61 5.95
C ILE A 17 19.59 -6.63 5.91
N LEU A 18 20.33 -6.80 7.00
CA LEU A 18 21.45 -7.75 7.09
C LEU A 18 21.00 -9.21 7.18
N SER A 19 19.78 -9.46 7.65
CA SER A 19 19.25 -10.82 7.77
C SER A 19 19.02 -11.47 6.41
N ARG A 20 19.34 -12.77 6.30
CA ARG A 20 18.95 -13.59 5.13
C ARG A 20 17.47 -13.98 5.13
N GLY A 21 16.78 -13.71 6.24
CA GLY A 21 15.38 -14.03 6.46
C GLY A 21 14.40 -13.01 5.88
N PRO A 22 13.09 -13.26 6.01
CA PRO A 22 12.03 -12.36 5.55
C PRO A 22 11.76 -11.18 6.50
N LEU A 23 12.62 -10.92 7.49
CA LEU A 23 12.36 -9.94 8.57
C LEU A 23 12.01 -8.55 8.04
N ILE A 24 12.65 -8.13 6.94
CA ILE A 24 12.37 -6.85 6.29
C ILE A 24 10.92 -6.67 5.83
N LEU A 25 10.23 -7.77 5.48
CA LEU A 25 8.81 -7.73 5.13
C LEU A 25 7.97 -7.39 6.36
N TYR A 26 8.27 -8.01 7.50
CA TYR A 26 7.58 -7.74 8.77
C TYR A 26 7.83 -6.32 9.25
N VAL A 27 9.06 -5.81 9.09
CA VAL A 27 9.40 -4.42 9.39
C VAL A 27 8.59 -3.47 8.49
N LEU A 28 8.57 -3.67 7.18
CA LEU A 28 7.81 -2.83 6.25
C LEU A 28 6.32 -2.79 6.63
N PHE A 29 5.69 -3.95 6.82
CA PHE A 29 4.27 -4.00 7.13
C PHE A 29 3.94 -3.45 8.53
N GLY A 30 4.82 -3.64 9.52
CA GLY A 30 4.68 -3.02 10.83
C GLY A 30 4.86 -1.50 10.81
N CYS A 31 5.76 -0.99 9.98
CA CYS A 31 6.03 0.45 9.85
C CYS A 31 4.81 1.25 9.37
N PHE A 32 3.89 0.62 8.63
CA PHE A 32 2.66 1.31 8.22
C PHE A 32 1.80 1.75 9.41
N ALA A 33 1.93 1.11 10.59
CA ALA A 33 1.20 1.48 11.80
C ALA A 33 1.74 2.74 12.50
N PHE A 34 2.85 3.31 12.04
CA PHE A 34 3.53 4.45 12.69
C PHE A 34 3.56 5.68 11.77
N GLY A 35 2.42 6.32 11.56
CA GLY A 35 2.27 7.47 10.65
C GLY A 35 2.70 8.81 11.24
N THR A 36 3.01 8.88 12.53
CA THR A 36 3.43 10.11 13.23
C THR A 36 4.81 10.01 13.88
N LEU A 37 5.45 8.84 13.78
CA LEU A 37 6.80 8.65 14.30
C LEU A 37 7.81 9.25 13.31
N ALA A 38 8.52 10.28 13.73
CA ALA A 38 9.69 10.78 13.01
C ALA A 38 10.90 9.89 13.32
N VAL A 39 11.42 9.18 12.30
CA VAL A 39 12.62 8.33 12.43
C VAL A 39 13.93 9.10 12.24
N VAL A 40 13.83 10.36 11.82
CA VAL A 40 14.90 11.33 11.88
C VAL A 40 14.35 12.53 12.66
N PRO A 41 15.06 13.01 13.70
CA PRO A 41 14.62 14.16 14.49
C PRO A 41 14.28 15.34 13.59
N PRO A 42 13.07 15.93 13.68
CA PRO A 42 12.69 17.01 12.80
C PRO A 42 13.59 18.25 12.89
N ALA A 43 14.24 18.48 14.03
CA ALA A 43 15.24 19.54 14.20
C ALA A 43 16.42 19.41 13.21
N LEU A 44 16.76 18.19 12.80
CA LEU A 44 17.87 17.92 11.87
C LEU A 44 17.43 17.96 10.39
N THR A 45 16.14 18.02 10.12
CA THR A 45 15.56 17.86 8.77
C THR A 45 14.86 19.15 8.29
N GLY A 46 15.15 20.26 8.98
CA GLY A 46 14.46 21.53 8.77
C GLY A 46 12.96 21.42 9.06
N GLY A 47 12.56 20.57 10.00
CA GLY A 47 11.18 20.30 10.41
C GLY A 47 10.39 19.35 9.51
N THR A 48 11.06 18.61 8.61
CA THR A 48 10.45 17.58 7.77
C THR A 48 10.25 16.29 8.56
N THR A 49 9.01 15.81 8.66
CA THR A 49 8.73 14.52 9.29
C THR A 49 9.06 13.40 8.32
N PHE A 50 10.05 12.59 8.69
CA PHE A 50 10.41 11.36 7.99
C PHE A 50 9.82 10.16 8.72
N VAL A 51 8.78 9.56 8.15
CA VAL A 51 8.08 8.40 8.76
C VAL A 51 8.80 7.07 8.44
N PRO A 52 8.55 5.97 9.19
CA PRO A 52 9.33 4.74 9.09
C PRO A 52 9.18 3.97 7.76
N ALA A 53 7.96 3.91 7.20
CA ALA A 53 7.65 3.04 6.05
C ALA A 53 8.50 3.29 4.78
N PRO A 54 8.77 4.55 4.36
CA PRO A 54 9.73 4.87 3.29
C PRO A 54 11.12 4.24 3.49
N PHE A 55 11.68 4.29 4.70
CA PHE A 55 12.99 3.71 4.99
C PHE A 55 12.95 2.19 5.02
N ALA A 56 11.86 1.60 5.52
CA ALA A 56 11.65 0.15 5.43
C ALA A 56 11.53 -0.32 3.97
N ALA A 57 10.92 0.48 3.09
CA ALA A 57 10.85 0.20 1.67
C ALA A 57 12.21 0.27 0.98
N LEU A 58 13.03 1.28 1.30
CA LEU A 58 14.43 1.33 0.84
C LEU A 58 15.23 0.12 1.35
N GLY A 59 15.02 -0.27 2.60
CA GLY A 59 15.60 -1.48 3.17
C GLY A 59 15.18 -2.75 2.43
N LEU A 60 13.91 -2.85 2.01
CA LEU A 60 13.38 -3.96 1.21
C LEU A 60 14.06 -4.04 -0.16
N VAL A 61 14.32 -2.89 -0.80
CA VAL A 61 15.04 -2.80 -2.06
C VAL A 61 16.49 -3.24 -1.88
N ALA A 62 17.18 -2.70 -0.88
CA ALA A 62 18.56 -3.09 -0.56
C ALA A 62 18.68 -4.59 -0.25
N TRP A 63 17.73 -5.14 0.51
CA TRP A 63 17.66 -6.57 0.81
C TRP A 63 17.41 -7.41 -0.45
N SER A 64 16.49 -6.97 -1.33
CA SER A 64 16.15 -7.67 -2.56
C SER A 64 17.28 -7.63 -3.60
N ALA A 65 18.08 -6.56 -3.62
CA ALA A 65 19.18 -6.35 -4.55
C ALA A 65 20.33 -7.36 -4.33
N ARG A 66 20.48 -7.91 -3.12
CA ARG A 66 21.54 -8.87 -2.75
C ARG A 66 21.33 -10.29 -3.29
N LYS A 67 20.17 -10.60 -3.87
CA LYS A 67 19.88 -11.92 -4.45
C LYS A 67 20.44 -12.05 -5.87
N HIS A 68 20.73 -13.28 -6.32
CA HIS A 68 21.20 -13.52 -7.70
C HIS A 68 20.21 -12.95 -8.72
N GLY A 69 20.72 -12.15 -9.67
CA GLY A 69 19.91 -11.40 -10.63
C GLY A 69 19.20 -10.17 -10.06
N GLY A 70 19.45 -9.78 -8.81
CA GLY A 70 18.74 -8.75 -8.06
C GLY A 70 18.71 -7.40 -8.76
N VAL A 71 19.85 -6.70 -8.85
CA VAL A 71 19.91 -5.36 -9.47
C VAL A 71 19.53 -5.38 -10.95
N ALA A 72 20.03 -6.34 -11.72
CA ALA A 72 19.71 -6.48 -13.14
C ALA A 72 18.20 -6.70 -13.36
N GLY A 73 17.57 -7.54 -12.53
CA GLY A 73 16.14 -7.78 -12.55
C GLY A 73 15.34 -6.53 -12.17
N MET A 74 15.79 -5.77 -11.18
CA MET A 74 15.18 -4.48 -10.81
C MET A 74 15.25 -3.46 -11.94
N VAL A 75 16.40 -3.31 -12.58
CA VAL A 75 16.53 -2.43 -13.76
C VAL A 75 15.64 -2.91 -14.89
N SER A 76 15.57 -4.22 -15.14
CA SER A 76 14.71 -4.78 -16.20
C SER A 76 13.23 -4.50 -15.98
N VAL A 77 12.73 -4.58 -14.74
CA VAL A 77 11.31 -4.30 -14.46
C VAL A 77 11.01 -2.82 -14.55
N LEU A 78 11.97 -1.95 -14.20
CA LEU A 78 11.85 -0.50 -14.36
C LEU A 78 11.76 -0.06 -15.82
N THR A 79 12.49 -0.71 -16.72
CA THR A 79 12.55 -0.32 -18.14
C THR A 79 11.61 -1.11 -19.05
N ALA A 80 11.02 -2.21 -18.57
CA ALA A 80 10.14 -3.04 -19.38
C ALA A 80 8.81 -2.32 -19.70
N PRO A 81 8.37 -2.28 -20.99
CA PRO A 81 7.05 -1.74 -21.36
C PRO A 81 5.88 -2.44 -20.67
N GLY A 82 6.02 -3.74 -20.40
CA GLY A 82 5.05 -4.53 -19.64
C GLY A 82 5.24 -4.50 -18.12
N GLY A 83 6.25 -3.77 -17.63
CA GLY A 83 6.62 -3.61 -16.22
C GLY A 83 6.29 -2.22 -15.69
N LEU A 84 7.29 -1.54 -15.13
CA LEU A 84 7.17 -0.23 -14.47
C LEU A 84 7.65 0.94 -15.34
N LEU A 85 7.84 0.76 -16.66
CA LEU A 85 8.35 1.83 -17.53
C LEU A 85 7.51 3.11 -17.46
N LEU A 86 6.19 3.01 -17.62
CA LEU A 86 5.32 4.19 -17.56
C LEU A 86 5.33 4.85 -16.18
N LEU A 87 5.43 4.06 -15.10
CA LEU A 87 5.56 4.61 -13.75
C LEU A 87 6.90 5.32 -13.56
N THR A 88 7.97 4.77 -14.14
CA THR A 88 9.31 5.37 -14.12
C THR A 88 9.33 6.68 -14.90
N LEU A 89 8.68 6.73 -16.07
CA LEU A 89 8.51 7.94 -16.86
C LEU A 89 7.70 8.99 -16.11
N PHE A 90 6.60 8.59 -15.45
CA PHE A 90 5.81 9.48 -14.60
C PHE A 90 6.66 10.07 -13.46
N VAL A 91 7.39 9.23 -12.72
CA VAL A 91 8.23 9.68 -11.58
C VAL A 91 9.33 10.62 -12.07
N THR A 92 9.98 10.29 -13.19
CA THR A 92 11.01 11.14 -13.81
C THR A 92 10.41 12.47 -14.22
N PHE A 93 9.28 12.46 -14.92
CA PHE A 93 8.58 13.66 -15.35
C PHE A 93 8.17 14.52 -14.16
N ALA A 94 7.55 13.94 -13.12
CA ALA A 94 7.11 14.66 -11.93
C ALA A 94 8.30 15.25 -11.14
N ALA A 95 9.41 14.52 -11.01
CA ALA A 95 10.61 15.04 -10.39
C ALA A 95 11.19 16.22 -11.19
N THR A 96 11.27 16.10 -12.52
CA THR A 96 11.71 17.21 -13.37
C THR A 96 10.74 18.40 -13.29
N SER A 97 9.42 18.16 -13.28
CA SER A 97 8.43 19.23 -13.18
C SER A 97 8.56 20.00 -11.87
N GLY A 98 8.81 19.32 -10.75
CA GLY A 98 9.07 19.96 -9.46
C GLY A 98 10.36 20.79 -9.43
N LEU A 99 11.37 20.43 -10.22
CA LEU A 99 12.62 21.21 -10.29
C LEU A 99 12.49 22.44 -11.21
N PHE A 100 11.74 22.36 -12.32
CA PHE A 100 11.73 23.41 -13.32
C PHE A 100 10.49 24.31 -13.28
N LEU A 101 9.28 23.75 -13.15
CA LEU A 101 8.04 24.53 -13.27
C LEU A 101 7.84 25.61 -12.18
N PRO A 102 8.20 25.39 -10.90
CA PRO A 102 8.06 26.43 -9.88
C PRO A 102 8.93 27.66 -10.15
N ARG A 103 10.07 27.48 -10.83
CA ARG A 103 10.98 28.56 -11.23
C ARG A 103 10.47 29.27 -12.49
N LEU A 104 9.92 28.51 -13.43
CA LEU A 104 9.37 29.06 -14.67
C LEU A 104 8.13 29.94 -14.43
N LEU A 105 7.31 29.55 -13.46
CA LEU A 105 6.02 30.17 -13.12
C LEU A 105 6.09 31.00 -11.83
N GLU A 106 7.30 31.30 -11.35
CA GLU A 106 7.54 32.01 -10.10
C GLU A 106 6.83 33.37 -10.09
N GLY A 107 6.13 33.69 -9.01
CA GLY A 107 5.42 34.96 -8.83
C GLY A 107 4.17 35.14 -9.70
N GLN A 108 3.80 34.16 -10.54
CA GLN A 108 2.71 34.31 -11.52
C GLN A 108 1.40 33.62 -11.11
N ILE A 109 1.47 32.57 -10.29
CA ILE A 109 0.33 31.72 -9.95
C ILE A 109 0.19 31.64 -8.44
N TYR A 110 -1.04 31.76 -7.93
CA TYR A 110 -1.32 31.51 -6.53
C TYR A 110 -1.46 30.01 -6.25
N VAL A 111 -0.81 29.56 -5.19
CA VAL A 111 -0.85 28.19 -4.70
C VAL A 111 -0.98 28.17 -3.18
N ILE A 112 -1.61 27.12 -2.66
CA ILE A 112 -1.52 26.80 -1.24
C ILE A 112 -0.33 25.84 -1.09
N PRO A 113 0.77 26.26 -0.44
CA PRO A 113 1.98 25.46 -0.38
C PRO A 113 1.76 24.22 0.50
N VAL A 114 2.45 23.13 0.17
CA VAL A 114 2.40 21.89 0.98
C VAL A 114 2.93 22.13 2.41
N ARG A 115 3.75 23.17 2.60
CA ARG A 115 4.27 23.60 3.90
C ARG A 115 4.40 25.13 3.96
N GLY A 116 3.88 25.74 5.01
CA GLY A 116 3.95 27.19 5.28
C GLY A 116 3.25 27.53 6.60
N SER A 117 3.65 28.62 7.26
CA SER A 117 3.10 29.10 8.54
C SER A 117 1.68 29.66 8.43
N GLU A 118 1.17 29.79 7.21
CA GLU A 118 -0.20 30.19 6.93
C GLU A 118 -0.74 29.18 5.91
N ASN A 119 -1.86 28.51 6.23
CA ASN A 119 -2.63 27.69 5.27
C ASN A 119 -3.30 28.56 4.18
N GLY A 120 -2.69 29.71 3.86
CA GLY A 120 -3.18 30.73 2.96
C GLY A 120 -2.63 30.61 1.56
N LEU A 121 -3.26 31.34 0.64
CA LEU A 121 -2.78 31.51 -0.72
C LEU A 121 -1.46 32.28 -0.71
N SER A 122 -0.47 31.76 -1.42
CA SER A 122 0.83 32.40 -1.62
C SER A 122 1.20 32.38 -3.08
N LEU A 123 2.06 33.31 -3.52
CA LEU A 123 2.61 33.25 -4.86
C LEU A 123 3.55 32.06 -4.99
N LEU A 124 3.47 31.37 -6.13
CA LEU A 124 4.30 30.22 -6.44
C LEU A 124 5.78 30.61 -6.38
N ALA A 125 6.53 29.85 -5.60
CA ALA A 125 7.98 29.96 -5.50
C ALA A 125 8.59 28.56 -5.33
N PRO A 126 9.85 28.35 -5.77
CA PRO A 126 10.57 27.12 -5.51
C PRO A 126 10.72 26.87 -4.00
N SER A 127 10.51 25.62 -3.58
CA SER A 127 10.58 25.25 -2.16
C SER A 127 11.28 23.91 -1.94
N THR A 128 11.66 23.64 -0.69
CA THR A 128 12.22 22.33 -0.30
C THR A 128 11.20 21.19 -0.44
N GLN A 129 9.90 21.50 -0.55
CA GLN A 129 8.87 20.50 -0.83
C GLN A 129 9.02 19.92 -2.24
N ASN A 130 9.52 20.69 -3.21
CA ASN A 130 9.73 20.15 -4.55
C ASN A 130 10.74 18.99 -4.56
N ILE A 131 11.78 19.11 -3.73
CA ILE A 131 12.81 18.06 -3.56
C ILE A 131 12.25 16.91 -2.72
N THR A 132 11.60 17.23 -1.60
CA THR A 132 11.12 16.24 -0.63
C THR A 132 10.03 15.35 -1.25
N GLN A 133 9.06 15.93 -1.95
CA GLN A 133 7.99 15.19 -2.64
C GLN A 133 8.55 14.36 -3.81
N GLY A 134 9.56 14.87 -4.53
CA GLY A 134 10.30 14.09 -5.52
C GLY A 134 10.98 12.86 -4.91
N ALA A 135 11.64 13.01 -3.77
CA ALA A 135 12.28 11.91 -3.05
C ALA A 135 11.25 10.86 -2.57
N TYR A 136 10.11 11.30 -2.00
CA TYR A 136 9.03 10.39 -1.61
C TYR A 136 8.48 9.61 -2.81
N LEU A 137 8.27 10.27 -3.94
CA LEU A 137 7.77 9.63 -5.16
C LEU A 137 8.75 8.60 -5.73
N VAL A 138 10.06 8.90 -5.69
CA VAL A 138 11.12 7.93 -6.04
C VAL A 138 11.13 6.75 -5.08
N ILE A 139 10.99 6.98 -3.77
CA ILE A 139 10.90 5.90 -2.78
C ILE A 139 9.65 5.03 -3.04
N SER A 140 8.52 5.62 -3.41
CA SER A 140 7.32 4.88 -3.82
C SER A 140 7.59 4.01 -5.06
N LEU A 141 8.24 4.53 -6.11
CA LEU A 141 8.66 3.70 -7.26
C LEU A 141 9.55 2.53 -6.83
N LEU A 142 10.56 2.79 -5.99
CA LEU A 142 11.46 1.78 -5.47
C LEU A 142 10.74 0.76 -4.58
N ALA A 143 9.74 1.19 -3.81
CA ALA A 143 8.89 0.29 -3.01
C ALA A 143 8.13 -0.70 -3.91
N ALA A 144 7.63 -0.26 -5.07
CA ALA A 144 7.01 -1.16 -6.04
C ALA A 144 7.99 -2.21 -6.56
N VAL A 145 9.24 -1.81 -6.83
CA VAL A 145 10.33 -2.73 -7.23
C VAL A 145 10.66 -3.73 -6.13
N GLY A 146 10.83 -3.27 -4.88
CA GLY A 146 11.12 -4.12 -3.73
C GLY A 146 9.99 -5.12 -3.46
N ALA A 147 8.74 -4.66 -3.49
CA ALA A 147 7.55 -5.48 -3.33
C ALA A 147 7.42 -6.52 -4.47
N TRP A 148 7.73 -6.12 -5.71
CA TRP A 148 7.78 -7.04 -6.84
C TRP A 148 8.80 -8.17 -6.61
N ALA A 149 10.03 -7.83 -6.23
CA ALA A 149 11.09 -8.81 -5.98
C ALA A 149 10.75 -9.74 -4.80
N ALA A 150 10.18 -9.18 -3.73
CA ALA A 150 9.75 -9.94 -2.56
C ALA A 150 8.61 -10.91 -2.88
N ALA A 151 7.56 -10.45 -3.56
CA ALA A 151 6.39 -11.27 -3.86
C ALA A 151 6.68 -12.41 -4.85
N ARG A 152 7.70 -12.27 -5.70
CA ARG A 152 8.19 -13.37 -6.55
C ARG A 152 8.94 -14.43 -5.76
N THR A 153 9.77 -14.01 -4.79
CA THR A 153 10.69 -14.93 -4.10
C THR A 153 10.15 -15.48 -2.79
N ARG A 154 9.26 -14.76 -2.11
CA ARG A 154 8.72 -15.07 -0.78
C ARG A 154 7.22 -14.70 -0.68
N PRO A 155 6.37 -15.24 -1.57
CA PRO A 155 4.95 -14.86 -1.61
C PRO A 155 4.22 -15.20 -0.30
N ALA A 156 4.52 -16.36 0.31
CA ALA A 156 3.85 -16.79 1.55
C ALA A 156 4.24 -15.92 2.76
N GLU A 157 5.52 -15.57 2.87
CA GLU A 157 6.02 -14.69 3.93
C GLU A 157 5.54 -13.26 3.76
N THR A 158 5.40 -12.78 2.51
CA THR A 158 4.79 -11.46 2.23
C THR A 158 3.37 -11.40 2.79
N TYR A 159 2.56 -12.45 2.55
CA TYR A 159 1.21 -12.53 3.11
C TYR A 159 1.22 -12.62 4.65
N ARG A 160 2.10 -13.43 5.24
CA ARG A 160 2.23 -13.53 6.71
C ARG A 160 2.64 -12.19 7.33
N ALA A 161 3.57 -11.48 6.70
CA ALA A 161 3.99 -10.16 7.14
C ALA A 161 2.85 -9.14 7.05
N ALA A 162 2.01 -9.20 6.01
CA ALA A 162 0.80 -8.37 5.92
C ALA A 162 -0.19 -8.65 7.06
N VAL A 163 -0.42 -9.92 7.43
CA VAL A 163 -1.26 -10.28 8.59
C VAL A 163 -0.66 -9.74 9.89
N VAL A 164 0.64 -9.89 10.10
CA VAL A 164 1.33 -9.35 11.29
C VAL A 164 1.27 -7.82 11.32
N GLY A 165 1.49 -7.14 10.20
CA GLY A 165 1.31 -5.69 10.10
C GLY A 165 -0.11 -5.26 10.44
N GLY A 166 -1.12 -5.99 9.94
CA GLY A 166 -2.52 -5.78 10.31
C GLY A 166 -2.77 -5.93 11.82
N MET A 167 -2.17 -6.93 12.47
CA MET A 167 -2.25 -7.08 13.93
C MET A 167 -1.59 -5.91 14.66
N ILE A 168 -0.45 -5.40 14.18
CA ILE A 168 0.22 -4.24 14.76
C ILE A 168 -0.67 -2.99 14.61
N VAL A 169 -1.32 -2.78 13.45
CA VAL A 169 -2.26 -1.68 13.24
C VAL A 169 -3.41 -1.75 14.24
N VAL A 170 -4.03 -2.93 14.41
CA VAL A 170 -5.08 -3.13 15.43
C VAL A 170 -4.55 -2.84 16.84
N ALA A 171 -3.35 -3.32 17.17
CA ALA A 171 -2.73 -3.06 18.47
C ALA A 171 -2.49 -1.56 18.71
N THR A 172 -2.07 -0.80 17.70
CA THR A 172 -1.94 0.66 17.82
C THR A 172 -3.27 1.37 18.03
N GLY A 173 -4.36 0.89 17.39
CA GLY A 173 -5.71 1.42 17.62
C GLY A 173 -6.21 1.14 19.04
N ILE A 174 -6.02 -0.09 19.53
CA ILE A 174 -6.35 -0.46 20.92
C ILE A 174 -5.52 0.36 21.91
N ALA A 175 -4.21 0.51 21.65
CA ALA A 175 -3.33 1.31 22.50
C ALA A 175 -3.79 2.77 22.55
N ASP A 176 -4.24 3.35 21.45
CA ASP A 176 -4.80 4.70 21.41
C ASP A 176 -6.12 4.80 22.19
N MET A 177 -7.02 3.83 22.08
CA MET A 177 -8.27 3.81 22.87
C MET A 177 -8.02 3.74 24.38
N ILE A 178 -6.98 3.02 24.82
CA ILE A 178 -6.67 2.82 26.24
C ILE A 178 -5.77 3.93 26.79
N LEU A 179 -4.84 4.42 25.98
CA LEU A 179 -3.74 5.30 26.39
C LEU A 179 -3.74 6.64 25.65
N GLY A 180 -4.82 7.03 24.99
CA GLY A 180 -4.88 8.17 24.06
C GLY A 180 -4.32 9.48 24.61
N ASP A 181 -4.65 9.78 25.88
CA ASP A 181 -4.17 10.96 26.61
C ASP A 181 -2.89 10.72 27.42
N SER A 182 -2.38 9.48 27.41
CA SER A 182 -1.20 9.10 28.18
C SER A 182 0.09 9.63 27.53
N PRO A 183 1.06 10.13 28.34
CA PRO A 183 2.38 10.50 27.85
C PRO A 183 3.16 9.30 27.29
N LEU A 184 2.70 8.05 27.53
CA LEU A 184 3.33 6.84 27.00
C LEU A 184 3.31 6.75 25.47
N LEU A 185 2.34 7.38 24.80
CA LEU A 185 2.28 7.42 23.33
C LEU A 185 3.09 8.58 22.74
N ALA A 186 3.50 9.57 23.55
CA ALA A 186 4.23 10.74 23.10
C ALA A 186 5.54 10.43 22.33
N PRO A 187 6.35 9.41 22.72
CA PRO A 187 7.55 9.04 21.95
C PRO A 187 7.26 8.58 20.52
N PHE A 188 6.04 8.15 20.22
CA PHE A 188 5.59 7.72 18.89
C PHE A 188 4.87 8.82 18.10
N ARG A 189 4.44 9.90 18.75
CA ARG A 189 3.75 11.06 18.17
C ARG A 189 4.69 12.26 18.05
N THR A 190 5.62 12.18 17.09
CA THR A 190 6.77 13.12 16.99
C THR A 190 6.81 13.91 15.68
N ALA A 191 5.75 13.83 14.89
CA ALA A 191 5.58 14.62 13.68
C ALA A 191 5.41 16.12 13.99
N THR A 192 5.85 16.97 13.06
CA THR A 192 5.81 18.44 13.17
C THR A 192 4.53 19.09 12.67
N TYR A 193 3.66 18.34 11.98
CA TYR A 193 2.35 18.82 11.55
C TYR A 193 1.30 18.63 12.63
N ALA A 194 0.18 19.36 12.51
CA ALA A 194 -0.93 19.26 13.45
C ALA A 194 -1.43 17.81 13.58
N LEU A 195 -1.51 17.33 14.82
CA LEU A 195 -2.04 16.01 15.17
C LEU A 195 -3.48 16.18 15.63
N ASN A 196 -4.43 15.70 14.83
CA ASN A 196 -5.85 15.76 15.15
C ASN A 196 -6.25 14.53 15.98
N THR A 197 -5.55 14.30 17.09
CA THR A 197 -5.72 13.11 17.94
C THR A 197 -6.84 13.28 18.96
N ALA A 198 -7.15 14.50 19.39
CA ALA A 198 -8.23 14.80 20.34
C ALA A 198 -9.49 15.24 19.60
N GLN A 199 -10.14 14.31 18.89
CA GLN A 199 -11.43 14.56 18.24
C GLN A 199 -12.51 13.68 18.86
N ASN A 200 -13.33 14.29 19.71
CA ASN A 200 -14.52 13.67 20.25
C ASN A 200 -15.71 13.91 19.30
N MET A 201 -16.49 12.86 19.05
CA MET A 201 -17.74 12.93 18.30
C MET A 201 -18.88 12.57 19.23
N GLN A 202 -19.67 13.57 19.65
CA GLN A 202 -20.87 13.38 20.45
C GLN A 202 -20.67 12.50 21.70
N GLY A 203 -19.54 12.66 22.40
CA GLY A 203 -19.19 11.92 23.61
C GLY A 203 -18.35 10.65 23.39
N VAL A 204 -18.04 10.26 22.15
CA VAL A 204 -17.18 9.10 21.83
C VAL A 204 -15.89 9.55 21.17
N ASP A 205 -14.75 9.09 21.71
CA ASP A 205 -13.43 9.39 21.15
C ASP A 205 -13.19 8.60 19.86
N ARG A 206 -12.78 9.30 18.81
CA ARG A 206 -12.43 8.67 17.52
C ARG A 206 -11.09 7.96 17.65
N VAL A 207 -10.99 6.76 17.10
CA VAL A 207 -9.72 6.02 17.08
C VAL A 207 -8.79 6.57 16.00
N VAL A 208 -7.60 6.99 16.39
CA VAL A 208 -6.54 7.55 15.52
C VAL A 208 -5.31 6.63 15.47
N GLY A 209 -5.11 5.79 16.48
CA GLY A 209 -3.91 4.98 16.60
C GLY A 209 -2.66 5.85 16.74
N LEU A 210 -1.62 5.51 15.97
CA LEU A 210 -0.38 6.30 15.84
C LEU A 210 -0.32 7.04 14.49
N MET A 211 -1.49 7.38 13.92
CA MET A 211 -1.61 8.20 12.71
C MET A 211 -1.82 9.68 13.04
N SER A 212 -1.75 10.53 12.02
CA SER A 212 -1.91 11.98 12.14
C SER A 212 -3.35 12.42 12.40
N GLU A 213 -4.31 11.63 11.90
CA GLU A 213 -5.74 11.91 12.00
C GLU A 213 -6.56 10.63 11.81
N PRO A 214 -7.84 10.61 12.26
CA PRO A 214 -8.70 9.42 12.16
C PRO A 214 -8.87 8.92 10.71
N ALA A 215 -8.85 9.81 9.72
CA ALA A 215 -8.99 9.40 8.32
C ALA A 215 -7.80 8.57 7.82
N THR A 216 -6.57 8.96 8.15
CA THR A 216 -5.37 8.19 7.79
C THR A 216 -5.39 6.81 8.46
N PHE A 217 -5.80 6.73 9.73
CA PHE A 217 -5.93 5.46 10.44
C PHE A 217 -7.00 4.55 9.84
N GLY A 218 -8.20 5.07 9.65
CA GLY A 218 -9.28 4.29 9.04
C GLY A 218 -8.94 3.82 7.62
N SER A 219 -8.32 4.67 6.80
CA SER A 219 -7.86 4.29 5.46
C SER A 219 -6.80 3.18 5.47
N LEU A 220 -5.86 3.22 6.43
CA LEU A 220 -4.88 2.16 6.62
C LEU A 220 -5.55 0.86 7.04
N CYS A 221 -6.47 0.92 7.99
CA CYS A 221 -7.23 -0.23 8.48
C CYS A 221 -7.97 -0.95 7.34
N VAL A 222 -8.70 -0.20 6.51
CA VAL A 222 -9.41 -0.78 5.36
C VAL A 222 -8.43 -1.32 4.31
N SER A 223 -7.32 -0.63 4.05
CA SER A 223 -6.31 -1.09 3.09
C SER A 223 -5.63 -2.39 3.52
N MET A 224 -5.30 -2.52 4.81
CA MET A 224 -4.75 -3.76 5.37
C MET A 224 -5.78 -4.89 5.39
N ALA A 225 -7.04 -4.59 5.73
CA ALA A 225 -8.13 -5.56 5.69
C ALA A 225 -8.34 -6.08 4.26
N ALA A 226 -8.35 -5.17 3.28
CA ALA A 226 -8.41 -5.52 1.86
C ALA A 226 -7.24 -6.41 1.45
N LEU A 227 -6.01 -6.04 1.83
CA LEU A 227 -4.81 -6.81 1.52
C LEU A 227 -4.88 -8.25 2.04
N ILE A 228 -5.26 -8.42 3.31
CA ILE A 228 -5.37 -9.73 3.93
C ILE A 228 -6.53 -10.52 3.29
N TYR A 229 -7.71 -9.92 3.17
CA TYR A 229 -8.91 -10.58 2.66
C TYR A 229 -8.77 -11.03 1.20
N PHE A 230 -8.44 -10.11 0.29
CA PHE A 230 -8.44 -10.39 -1.15
C PHE A 230 -7.27 -11.26 -1.60
N LEU A 231 -6.14 -11.21 -0.89
CA LEU A 231 -5.05 -12.14 -1.15
C LEU A 231 -5.28 -13.52 -0.52
N SER A 232 -6.22 -13.63 0.43
CA SER A 232 -6.39 -14.85 1.22
C SER A 232 -6.58 -16.12 0.38
N PRO A 233 -7.41 -16.14 -0.68
CA PRO A 233 -7.61 -17.33 -1.51
C PRO A 233 -6.36 -17.80 -2.27
N GLY A 234 -5.34 -16.94 -2.42
CA GLY A 234 -4.12 -17.22 -3.14
C GLY A 234 -3.08 -18.05 -2.38
N PHE A 235 -3.31 -18.39 -1.10
CA PHE A 235 -2.31 -19.04 -0.25
C PHE A 235 -2.87 -20.23 0.53
N ASP A 236 -2.14 -21.34 0.51
CA ASP A 236 -2.40 -22.46 1.42
C ASP A 236 -1.91 -22.13 2.82
N ARG A 237 -2.76 -22.45 3.81
CA ARG A 237 -2.46 -22.19 5.21
C ARG A 237 -3.02 -23.28 6.10
N PRO A 238 -2.35 -23.57 7.24
CA PRO A 238 -2.95 -24.38 8.28
C PRO A 238 -4.18 -23.65 8.84
N ARG A 239 -5.18 -24.41 9.31
CA ARG A 239 -6.43 -23.91 9.89
C ARG A 239 -6.24 -22.73 10.88
N PRO A 240 -5.33 -22.77 11.88
CA PRO A 240 -5.12 -21.64 12.78
C PRO A 240 -4.75 -20.34 12.06
N ALA A 241 -3.90 -20.39 11.03
CA ALA A 241 -3.51 -19.20 10.29
C ALA A 241 -4.66 -18.61 9.45
N VAL A 242 -5.65 -19.42 9.07
CA VAL A 242 -6.89 -18.92 8.45
C VAL A 242 -7.69 -18.10 9.46
N TYR A 243 -7.91 -18.65 10.66
CA TYR A 243 -8.64 -17.94 11.72
C TYR A 243 -7.95 -16.65 12.14
N VAL A 244 -6.63 -16.66 12.31
CA VAL A 244 -5.87 -15.44 12.62
C VAL A 244 -6.07 -14.39 11.54
N SER A 245 -5.91 -14.75 10.25
CA SER A 245 -6.12 -13.78 9.16
C SER A 245 -7.55 -13.23 9.09
N ALA A 246 -8.55 -14.07 9.37
CA ALA A 246 -9.94 -13.68 9.43
C ALA A 246 -10.22 -12.70 10.58
N LEU A 247 -9.76 -13.04 11.78
CA LEU A 247 -9.93 -12.22 12.98
C LEU A 247 -9.21 -10.87 12.83
N THR A 248 -7.99 -10.86 12.30
CA THR A 248 -7.26 -9.61 11.99
C THR A 248 -8.05 -8.76 10.99
N THR A 249 -8.62 -9.35 9.95
CA THR A 249 -9.45 -8.62 8.97
C THR A 249 -10.66 -7.99 9.64
N ILE A 250 -11.40 -8.74 10.45
CA ILE A 250 -12.59 -8.25 11.16
C ILE A 250 -12.21 -7.12 12.13
N ALA A 251 -11.13 -7.30 12.90
CA ALA A 251 -10.65 -6.29 13.83
C ALA A 251 -10.22 -5.00 13.12
N LEU A 252 -9.57 -5.09 11.96
CA LEU A 252 -9.22 -3.93 11.14
C LEU A 252 -10.47 -3.20 10.62
N LEU A 253 -11.48 -3.93 10.14
CA LEU A 253 -12.74 -3.33 9.68
C LEU A 253 -13.49 -2.63 10.83
N ALA A 254 -13.48 -3.22 12.02
CA ALA A 254 -14.02 -2.60 13.23
C ALA A 254 -13.27 -1.31 13.59
N MET A 255 -11.93 -1.34 13.61
CA MET A 255 -11.09 -0.16 13.86
C MET A 255 -11.31 0.94 12.82
N ALA A 256 -11.51 0.57 11.55
CA ALA A 256 -11.87 1.52 10.51
C ALA A 256 -13.23 2.19 10.76
N ALA A 257 -14.24 1.44 11.20
CA ALA A 257 -15.54 2.01 11.56
C ALA A 257 -15.43 2.94 12.77
N LEU A 258 -14.68 2.54 13.80
CA LEU A 258 -14.43 3.32 15.02
C LEU A 258 -13.58 4.59 14.80
N SER A 259 -12.84 4.67 13.69
CA SER A 259 -12.19 5.93 13.30
C SER A 259 -13.18 7.05 12.99
N ALA A 260 -14.46 6.72 12.74
CA ALA A 260 -15.54 7.65 12.38
C ALA A 260 -15.16 8.65 11.27
N SER A 261 -14.26 8.26 10.36
CA SER A 261 -13.86 9.08 9.23
C SER A 261 -14.75 8.81 8.01
N SER A 262 -15.14 9.87 7.30
CA SER A 262 -15.89 9.76 6.04
C SER A 262 -15.10 9.00 4.99
N THR A 263 -13.79 9.24 4.89
CA THR A 263 -12.89 8.52 3.98
C THR A 263 -12.89 7.03 4.29
N ALA A 264 -12.79 6.67 5.58
CA ALA A 264 -12.79 5.28 6.01
C ALA A 264 -14.15 4.61 5.73
N GLN A 265 -15.26 5.30 5.97
CA GLN A 265 -16.60 4.77 5.69
C GLN A 265 -16.84 4.55 4.20
N VAL A 266 -16.40 5.47 3.33
CA VAL A 266 -16.47 5.25 1.87
C VAL A 266 -15.60 4.06 1.46
N MET A 267 -14.38 3.95 2.00
CA MET A 267 -13.52 2.80 1.72
C MET A 267 -14.12 1.47 2.22
N LEU A 268 -14.82 1.45 3.36
CA LEU A 268 -15.56 0.28 3.85
C LEU A 268 -16.67 -0.12 2.86
N GLY A 269 -17.41 0.85 2.33
CA GLY A 269 -18.41 0.63 1.28
C GLY A 269 -17.80 0.03 0.01
N VAL A 270 -16.69 0.59 -0.48
CA VAL A 270 -15.96 0.08 -1.65
C VAL A 270 -15.42 -1.33 -1.39
N PHE A 271 -14.83 -1.58 -0.22
CA PHE A 271 -14.37 -2.91 0.19
C PHE A 271 -15.52 -3.92 0.20
N GLY A 272 -16.65 -3.58 0.83
CA GLY A 272 -17.83 -4.45 0.92
C GLY A 272 -18.43 -4.77 -0.46
N LEU A 273 -18.52 -3.77 -1.34
CA LEU A 273 -18.96 -3.95 -2.73
C LEU A 273 -18.04 -4.91 -3.48
N LEU A 274 -16.72 -4.65 -3.47
CA LEU A 274 -15.74 -5.49 -4.17
C LEU A 274 -15.65 -6.91 -3.60
N ALA A 275 -15.78 -7.07 -2.28
CA ALA A 275 -15.84 -8.36 -1.62
C ALA A 275 -17.08 -9.15 -2.07
N THR A 276 -18.24 -8.50 -2.11
CA THR A 276 -19.50 -9.09 -2.55
C THR A 276 -19.42 -9.51 -4.02
N VAL A 277 -18.98 -8.62 -4.91
CA VAL A 277 -18.79 -8.92 -6.34
C VAL A 277 -17.80 -10.06 -6.54
N SER A 278 -16.69 -10.07 -5.80
CA SER A 278 -15.69 -11.15 -5.87
C SER A 278 -16.25 -12.50 -5.41
N ALA A 279 -17.05 -12.51 -4.33
CA ALA A 279 -17.70 -13.72 -3.82
C ALA A 279 -18.75 -14.25 -4.81
N LEU A 280 -19.63 -13.38 -5.33
CA LEU A 280 -20.64 -13.72 -6.34
C LEU A 280 -19.97 -14.30 -7.60
N TYR A 281 -18.93 -13.64 -8.11
CA TYR A 281 -18.17 -14.13 -9.25
C TYR A 281 -17.56 -15.51 -8.99
N ALA A 282 -16.98 -15.72 -7.80
CA ALA A 282 -16.40 -17.01 -7.45
C ALA A 282 -17.46 -18.13 -7.40
N MET A 283 -18.66 -17.85 -6.91
CA MET A 283 -19.78 -18.80 -6.89
C MET A 283 -20.27 -19.17 -8.30
N VAL A 284 -20.36 -18.19 -9.21
CA VAL A 284 -20.85 -18.40 -10.58
C VAL A 284 -19.82 -19.12 -11.45
N VAL A 285 -18.55 -18.70 -11.39
CA VAL A 285 -17.51 -19.13 -12.34
C VAL A 285 -16.73 -20.36 -11.85
N HIS A 286 -16.57 -20.55 -10.54
CA HIS A 286 -15.72 -21.61 -9.98
C HIS A 286 -16.49 -22.78 -9.36
N LYS A 287 -17.67 -23.11 -9.92
CA LYS A 287 -18.63 -24.16 -9.50
C LYS A 287 -18.06 -25.53 -9.06
N GLN A 288 -16.78 -25.85 -9.29
CA GLN A 288 -16.22 -27.19 -9.03
C GLN A 288 -14.83 -27.29 -8.36
N ARG A 289 -14.14 -26.19 -7.99
CA ARG A 289 -12.72 -26.33 -7.51
C ARG A 289 -12.28 -25.50 -6.31
N LEU A 290 -13.15 -24.64 -5.77
CA LEU A 290 -12.93 -24.06 -4.44
C LEU A 290 -13.59 -24.99 -3.43
N SER A 291 -12.87 -25.41 -2.39
CA SER A 291 -13.49 -26.23 -1.35
C SER A 291 -14.68 -25.45 -0.77
N ARG A 292 -15.78 -26.14 -0.46
CA ARG A 292 -16.95 -25.54 0.19
C ARG A 292 -16.52 -24.68 1.40
N ALA A 293 -15.51 -25.14 2.14
CA ALA A 293 -14.94 -24.41 3.26
C ALA A 293 -14.31 -23.05 2.89
N SER A 294 -13.73 -22.89 1.70
CA SER A 294 -13.18 -21.60 1.25
C SER A 294 -14.29 -20.60 0.94
N ILE A 295 -15.35 -21.02 0.25
CA ILE A 295 -16.51 -20.16 -0.07
C ILE A 295 -17.27 -19.82 1.21
N LEU A 296 -17.55 -20.82 2.05
CA LEU A 296 -18.17 -20.62 3.36
C LEU A 296 -17.31 -19.75 4.27
N SER A 297 -15.97 -19.85 4.23
CA SER A 297 -15.11 -18.95 5.01
C SER A 297 -15.15 -17.52 4.48
N SER A 298 -15.20 -17.29 3.17
CA SER A 298 -15.31 -15.95 2.59
C SER A 298 -16.67 -15.31 2.87
N ILE A 299 -17.75 -16.10 2.80
CA ILE A 299 -19.11 -15.68 3.16
C ILE A 299 -19.19 -15.45 4.67
N PHE A 300 -18.63 -16.34 5.50
CA PHE A 300 -18.62 -16.22 6.96
C PHE A 300 -17.79 -15.04 7.43
N ILE A 301 -16.66 -14.73 6.80
CA ILE A 301 -15.86 -13.53 7.13
C ILE A 301 -16.60 -12.27 6.68
N ALA A 302 -17.22 -12.29 5.50
CA ALA A 302 -18.04 -11.15 5.05
C ALA A 302 -19.27 -10.96 5.97
N SER A 303 -19.99 -12.03 6.30
CA SER A 303 -21.17 -11.99 7.16
C SER A 303 -20.84 -11.72 8.62
N MET A 304 -19.69 -12.18 9.13
CA MET A 304 -19.23 -11.89 10.49
C MET A 304 -18.55 -10.53 10.60
N GLY A 305 -17.99 -10.00 9.50
CA GLY A 305 -17.58 -8.60 9.40
C GLY A 305 -18.80 -7.67 9.41
N ILE A 306 -19.82 -7.98 8.61
CA ILE A 306 -21.11 -7.26 8.63
C ILE A 306 -21.78 -7.42 9.99
N ALA A 307 -21.87 -8.64 10.53
CA ALA A 307 -22.47 -8.90 11.84
C ALA A 307 -21.65 -8.29 12.97
N GLY A 308 -20.32 -8.18 12.85
CA GLY A 308 -19.46 -7.49 13.81
C GLY A 308 -19.66 -5.99 13.80
N VAL A 309 -19.83 -5.39 12.61
CA VAL A 309 -20.23 -3.98 12.47
C VAL A 309 -21.64 -3.78 13.01
N VAL A 310 -22.60 -4.63 12.66
CA VAL A 310 -23.97 -4.59 13.19
C VAL A 310 -24.00 -4.83 14.70
N PHE A 311 -23.16 -5.72 15.24
CA PHE A 311 -23.04 -5.99 16.67
C PHE A 311 -22.42 -4.80 17.41
N LEU A 312 -21.39 -4.17 16.85
CA LEU A 312 -20.84 -2.92 17.40
C LEU A 312 -21.88 -1.79 17.39
N LEU A 313 -22.71 -1.74 16.33
CA LEU A 313 -23.82 -0.79 16.23
C LEU A 313 -25.00 -1.15 17.16
N ALA A 314 -25.23 -2.43 17.47
CA ALA A 314 -26.39 -2.91 18.23
C ALA A 314 -26.13 -3.10 19.73
N PHE A 315 -24.89 -3.40 20.14
CA PHE A 315 -24.50 -3.71 21.53
C PHE A 315 -23.69 -2.61 22.21
N MET A 316 -23.59 -1.42 21.61
CA MET A 316 -23.31 -0.16 22.30
C MET A 316 -24.64 0.56 22.62
N PRO A 317 -25.36 0.20 23.70
CA PRO A 317 -26.79 0.46 23.89
C PRO A 317 -27.02 1.78 24.63
N ARG A 318 -26.23 2.82 24.32
CA ARG A 318 -26.51 4.20 24.72
C ARG A 318 -26.15 5.10 23.58
N THR A 319 -26.99 5.10 22.54
CA THR A 319 -27.36 6.26 21.68
C THR A 319 -27.65 5.87 20.22
N VAL A 320 -28.79 5.24 19.96
CA VAL A 320 -29.25 5.01 18.57
C VAL A 320 -29.80 6.31 17.94
N GLN A 321 -30.32 7.27 18.74
CA GLN A 321 -30.61 8.63 18.26
C GLN A 321 -29.32 9.37 17.83
N PRO A 322 -28.29 9.48 18.69
CA PRO A 322 -27.03 10.09 18.26
C PRO A 322 -26.33 9.42 17.11
N ILE A 323 -26.53 8.15 16.76
CA ILE A 323 -25.92 7.58 15.53
C ILE A 323 -26.66 8.06 14.27
N LEU A 324 -27.98 8.25 14.31
CA LEU A 324 -28.74 8.84 13.22
C LEU A 324 -28.46 10.35 13.11
N ASP A 325 -28.31 11.02 14.24
CA ASP A 325 -27.83 12.39 14.30
C ASP A 325 -26.36 12.47 13.87
N LEU A 326 -25.50 11.49 14.19
CA LEU A 326 -24.10 11.38 13.77
C LEU A 326 -24.03 11.14 12.26
N LEU A 327 -24.91 10.36 11.66
CA LEU A 327 -24.98 10.16 10.21
C LEU A 327 -25.47 11.44 9.50
N ASN A 328 -26.47 12.12 10.06
CA ASN A 328 -26.90 13.45 9.58
C ASN A 328 -25.80 14.51 9.78
N THR A 329 -25.12 14.55 10.93
CA THR A 329 -23.98 15.42 11.25
C THR A 329 -22.76 15.07 10.39
N LEU A 330 -22.49 13.80 10.09
CA LEU A 330 -21.37 13.36 9.24
C LEU A 330 -21.57 13.69 7.77
N LEU A 331 -22.82 13.76 7.30
CA LEU A 331 -23.16 13.99 5.90
C LEU A 331 -23.60 15.44 5.63
N VAL A 332 -24.28 16.10 6.57
CA VAL A 332 -24.87 17.45 6.43
C VAL A 332 -24.12 18.50 7.25
N GLU A 333 -23.70 18.23 8.49
CA GLU A 333 -22.92 19.22 9.28
C GLU A 333 -21.42 19.16 8.96
N LYS A 334 -20.91 18.03 8.48
CA LYS A 334 -19.49 17.90 8.10
C LYS A 334 -19.14 18.77 6.90
N THR A 335 -20.09 19.04 5.99
CA THR A 335 -19.91 20.00 4.90
C THR A 335 -19.75 21.44 5.41
N GLN A 336 -20.14 21.72 6.66
CA GLN A 336 -19.96 23.00 7.35
C GLN A 336 -18.82 22.96 8.38
N SER A 337 -18.08 21.85 8.49
CA SER A 337 -16.95 21.78 9.43
C SER A 337 -15.77 22.60 8.91
N GLN A 338 -15.04 23.28 9.80
CA GLN A 338 -13.83 24.03 9.46
C GLN A 338 -12.81 23.17 8.68
N SER A 339 -12.67 21.89 9.05
CA SER A 339 -11.79 20.95 8.34
C SER A 339 -12.24 20.63 6.91
N PHE A 340 -13.54 20.68 6.62
CA PHE A 340 -14.08 20.46 5.28
C PHE A 340 -13.94 21.72 4.43
N GLU A 341 -14.24 22.89 4.99
CA GLU A 341 -14.03 24.18 4.32
C GLU A 341 -12.56 24.38 3.92
N GLU A 342 -11.64 24.10 4.84
CA GLU A 342 -10.20 24.14 4.59
C GLU A 342 -9.79 23.14 3.48
N ARG A 343 -10.29 21.91 3.54
CA ARG A 343 -9.98 20.90 2.51
C ARG A 343 -10.57 21.26 1.14
N SER A 344 -11.74 21.89 1.13
CA SER A 344 -12.41 22.37 -0.08
C SER A 344 -11.64 23.54 -0.71
N SER A 345 -11.17 24.50 0.10
CA SER A 345 -10.36 25.61 -0.38
C SER A 345 -9.03 25.15 -1.00
N TRP A 346 -8.40 24.11 -0.44
CA TRP A 346 -7.23 23.49 -1.07
C TRP A 346 -7.52 22.89 -2.44
N ASN A 347 -8.69 22.27 -2.62
CA ASN A 347 -9.09 21.70 -3.91
C ASN A 347 -9.38 22.79 -4.95
N VAL A 348 -10.03 23.89 -4.54
CA VAL A 348 -10.27 25.06 -5.42
C VAL A 348 -8.95 25.68 -5.84
N ALA A 349 -8.05 25.97 -4.89
CA ALA A 349 -6.74 26.53 -5.20
C ALA A 349 -5.90 25.62 -6.12
N ALA A 350 -5.95 24.30 -5.91
CA ALA A 350 -5.27 23.34 -6.79
C ALA A 350 -5.84 23.34 -8.21
N TRP A 351 -7.16 23.45 -8.35
CA TRP A 351 -7.81 23.56 -9.65
C TRP A 351 -7.45 24.88 -10.36
N ASP A 352 -7.50 26.00 -9.64
CA ASP A 352 -7.14 27.31 -10.19
C ASP A 352 -5.67 27.35 -10.62
N ALA A 353 -4.76 26.79 -9.82
CA ALA A 353 -3.36 26.65 -10.17
C ALA A 353 -3.15 25.79 -11.43
N PHE A 354 -3.89 24.70 -11.57
CA PHE A 354 -3.87 23.86 -12.76
C PHE A 354 -4.31 24.63 -14.02
N VAL A 355 -5.42 25.36 -13.94
CA VAL A 355 -5.93 26.17 -15.05
C VAL A 355 -4.97 27.32 -15.39
N ALA A 356 -4.45 28.02 -14.38
CA ALA A 356 -3.48 29.11 -14.54
C ALA A 356 -2.17 28.63 -15.19
N SER A 357 -1.74 27.40 -14.89
CA SER A 357 -0.59 26.76 -15.54
C SER A 357 -0.86 26.27 -16.98
N ARG A 358 -2.05 26.52 -17.52
CA ARG A 358 -2.50 26.05 -18.85
C ARG A 358 -2.40 24.53 -19.03
N GLY A 359 -2.60 23.79 -17.94
CA GLY A 359 -2.55 22.33 -17.95
C GLY A 359 -1.14 21.72 -17.85
N LEU A 360 -0.08 22.53 -17.71
CA LEU A 360 1.28 22.04 -17.47
C LEU A 360 1.48 21.54 -16.02
N GLY A 361 0.71 22.07 -15.08
CA GLY A 361 0.94 21.94 -13.65
C GLY A 361 1.93 23.00 -13.12
N VAL A 362 1.97 23.17 -11.81
CA VAL A 362 2.83 24.13 -11.08
C VAL A 362 4.08 23.49 -10.48
N GLY A 363 4.35 22.23 -10.83
CA GLY A 363 5.49 21.45 -10.35
C GLY A 363 5.17 20.60 -9.11
N LEU A 364 5.81 19.43 -9.04
CA LEU A 364 5.66 18.49 -7.94
C LEU A 364 6.01 19.12 -6.60
N GLY A 365 5.08 19.07 -5.65
CA GLY A 365 5.24 19.57 -4.28
C GLY A 365 4.94 21.06 -4.09
N SER A 366 4.50 21.76 -5.14
CA SER A 366 4.21 23.20 -5.08
C SER A 366 2.81 23.51 -4.57
N CYS A 367 1.83 22.64 -4.82
CA CYS A 367 0.44 22.90 -4.48
C CYS A 367 -0.16 21.75 -3.68
N ARG A 368 -0.80 22.07 -2.56
CA ARG A 368 -1.56 21.16 -1.72
C ARG A 368 -2.98 20.99 -2.25
N ALA A 369 -3.51 19.78 -2.20
CA ALA A 369 -4.92 19.50 -2.43
C ALA A 369 -5.48 18.61 -1.31
N SER A 370 -6.78 18.29 -1.37
CA SER A 370 -7.43 17.27 -0.54
C SER A 370 -7.98 16.10 -1.35
N SER A 371 -7.73 16.10 -2.66
CA SER A 371 -8.03 15.01 -3.57
C SER A 371 -6.77 14.66 -4.36
N TRP A 372 -6.41 13.38 -4.38
CA TRP A 372 -5.23 12.91 -5.08
C TRP A 372 -5.27 13.22 -6.60
N VAL A 373 -6.46 13.22 -7.21
CA VAL A 373 -6.61 13.57 -8.63
C VAL A 373 -6.29 15.03 -8.88
N LEU A 374 -6.79 15.94 -8.03
CA LEU A 374 -6.46 17.37 -8.13
C LEU A 374 -5.01 17.64 -7.75
N ALA A 375 -4.44 16.90 -6.79
CA ALA A 375 -3.03 16.96 -6.47
C ALA A 375 -2.17 16.59 -7.69
N LEU A 376 -2.50 15.50 -8.38
CA LEU A 376 -1.81 15.07 -9.61
C LEU A 376 -1.89 16.11 -10.73
N LEU A 377 -3.10 16.61 -11.02
CA LEU A 377 -3.32 17.60 -12.07
C LEU A 377 -2.58 18.91 -11.78
N SER A 378 -2.77 19.47 -10.58
CA SER A 378 -2.11 20.72 -10.19
C SER A 378 -0.59 20.61 -10.17
N ASN A 379 -0.02 19.50 -9.72
CA ASN A 379 1.44 19.38 -9.55
C ASN A 379 2.16 18.87 -10.80
N THR A 380 1.53 17.98 -11.58
CA THR A 380 2.18 17.30 -12.72
C THR A 380 1.48 17.55 -14.06
N GLY A 381 0.38 18.31 -14.06
CA GLY A 381 -0.35 18.65 -15.28
C GLY A 381 -0.97 17.44 -15.97
N ILE A 382 -1.39 17.68 -17.21
CA ILE A 382 -2.01 16.67 -18.07
C ILE A 382 -1.02 15.55 -18.39
N ALA A 383 0.23 15.88 -18.73
CA ALA A 383 1.23 14.91 -19.14
C ALA A 383 1.56 13.90 -18.02
N GLY A 384 1.86 14.38 -16.81
CA GLY A 384 2.13 13.49 -15.66
C GLY A 384 0.92 12.66 -15.29
N THR A 385 -0.26 13.27 -15.25
CA THR A 385 -1.52 12.58 -14.94
C THR A 385 -1.81 11.46 -15.95
N LEU A 386 -1.62 11.71 -17.24
CA LEU A 386 -1.84 10.71 -18.29
C LEU A 386 -0.83 9.56 -18.22
N LEU A 387 0.45 9.82 -17.93
CA LEU A 387 1.45 8.75 -17.75
C LEU A 387 1.06 7.80 -16.62
N LEU A 388 0.66 8.36 -15.48
CA LEU A 388 0.23 7.55 -14.34
C LEU A 388 -1.10 6.83 -14.62
N ALA A 389 -2.08 7.53 -15.22
CA ALA A 389 -3.37 6.93 -15.57
C ALA A 389 -3.20 5.78 -16.59
N ALA A 390 -2.35 5.96 -17.60
CA ALA A 390 -2.02 4.91 -18.56
C ALA A 390 -1.35 3.72 -17.88
N PHE A 391 -0.39 3.96 -16.97
CA PHE A 391 0.23 2.90 -16.19
C PHE A 391 -0.81 2.11 -15.38
N LEU A 392 -1.66 2.80 -14.60
CA LEU A 392 -2.68 2.17 -13.78
C LEU A 392 -3.72 1.41 -14.63
N GLY A 393 -4.16 2.01 -15.74
CA GLY A 393 -5.07 1.37 -16.69
C GLY A 393 -4.49 0.08 -17.24
N LEU A 394 -3.27 0.11 -17.77
CA LEU A 394 -2.58 -1.09 -18.29
C LEU A 394 -2.33 -2.13 -17.19
N LEU A 395 -1.99 -1.69 -15.98
CA LEU A 395 -1.77 -2.57 -14.84
C LEU A 395 -3.06 -3.28 -14.41
N LEU A 396 -4.18 -2.56 -14.32
CA LEU A 396 -5.48 -3.11 -13.94
C LEU A 396 -6.07 -3.99 -15.05
N MET A 397 -5.84 -3.65 -16.32
CA MET A 397 -6.29 -4.43 -17.49
C MET A 397 -5.38 -5.63 -17.80
N SER A 398 -4.18 -5.70 -17.20
CA SER A 398 -3.21 -6.75 -17.48
C SER A 398 -3.80 -8.14 -17.23
N LYS A 399 -3.69 -9.06 -18.19
CA LYS A 399 -4.12 -10.44 -18.01
C LYS A 399 -2.98 -11.25 -17.40
N HIS A 400 -3.33 -12.22 -16.57
CA HIS A 400 -2.39 -13.17 -16.01
C HIS A 400 -1.83 -14.05 -17.14
N GLN A 401 -0.50 -14.20 -17.21
CA GLN A 401 0.15 -14.97 -18.28
C GLN A 401 0.52 -16.40 -17.87
N SER A 402 0.22 -16.85 -16.64
CA SER A 402 0.59 -18.19 -16.14
C SER A 402 -0.59 -19.18 -16.04
N ALA A 403 -0.28 -20.47 -16.16
CA ALA A 403 -1.27 -21.55 -16.04
C ALA A 403 -1.79 -21.77 -14.60
N THR A 404 -1.05 -21.32 -13.57
CA THR A 404 -1.34 -21.67 -12.17
C THR A 404 -2.53 -20.91 -11.61
N PHE A 405 -3.53 -21.66 -11.14
CA PHE A 405 -4.76 -21.11 -10.56
C PHE A 405 -4.50 -20.13 -9.41
N ARG A 406 -3.54 -20.43 -8.51
CA ARG A 406 -3.26 -19.62 -7.32
C ARG A 406 -2.73 -18.23 -7.64
N ASP A 407 -1.82 -18.10 -8.61
CA ASP A 407 -1.26 -16.79 -8.98
C ASP A 407 -2.32 -15.90 -9.62
N ARG A 408 -3.32 -16.46 -10.33
CA ARG A 408 -4.49 -15.70 -10.78
C ARG A 408 -5.27 -15.09 -9.62
N PHE A 409 -5.48 -15.82 -8.52
CA PHE A 409 -6.14 -15.27 -7.33
C PHE A 409 -5.29 -14.19 -6.66
N ARG A 410 -3.97 -14.39 -6.56
CA ARG A 410 -3.07 -13.39 -5.98
C ARG A 410 -3.06 -12.09 -6.78
N MET A 411 -2.92 -12.18 -8.10
CA MET A 411 -2.93 -11.02 -9.00
C MET A 411 -4.28 -10.30 -8.97
N ARG A 412 -5.39 -11.04 -9.07
CA ARG A 412 -6.74 -10.45 -8.96
C ARG A 412 -6.94 -9.79 -7.60
N GLY A 413 -6.54 -10.47 -6.53
CA GLY A 413 -6.62 -9.95 -5.18
C GLY A 413 -5.86 -8.64 -5.05
N ALA A 414 -4.60 -8.60 -5.49
CA ALA A 414 -3.78 -7.39 -5.48
C ALA A 414 -4.40 -6.21 -6.25
N LYS A 415 -5.09 -6.47 -7.37
CA LYS A 415 -5.84 -5.44 -8.10
C LYS A 415 -7.00 -4.89 -7.29
N LEU A 416 -7.77 -5.75 -6.62
CA LEU A 416 -8.87 -5.33 -5.76
C LEU A 416 -8.37 -4.50 -4.57
N VAL A 417 -7.24 -4.90 -3.97
CA VAL A 417 -6.57 -4.13 -2.91
C VAL A 417 -6.17 -2.75 -3.41
N LEU A 418 -5.53 -2.67 -4.59
CA LEU A 418 -5.15 -1.40 -5.19
C LEU A 418 -6.37 -0.50 -5.41
N LEU A 419 -7.49 -1.03 -5.93
CA LEU A 419 -8.72 -0.25 -6.11
C LEU A 419 -9.27 0.29 -4.80
N VAL A 420 -9.30 -0.52 -3.72
CA VAL A 420 -9.73 -0.06 -2.40
C VAL A 420 -8.83 1.07 -1.89
N SER A 421 -7.50 0.91 -1.99
CA SER A 421 -6.56 1.93 -1.52
C SER A 421 -6.59 3.21 -2.36
N MET A 422 -6.77 3.09 -3.68
CA MET A 422 -6.93 4.25 -4.57
C MET A 422 -8.21 5.04 -4.24
N ALA A 423 -9.30 4.38 -3.81
CA ALA A 423 -10.49 5.09 -3.35
C ALA A 423 -10.20 6.01 -2.16
N GLY A 424 -9.37 5.55 -1.21
CA GLY A 424 -8.91 6.39 -0.09
C GLY A 424 -8.03 7.56 -0.54
N LEU A 425 -7.07 7.30 -1.45
CA LEU A 425 -6.20 8.34 -1.99
C LEU A 425 -7.01 9.41 -2.74
N THR A 426 -7.95 9.04 -3.60
CA THR A 426 -8.79 10.00 -4.32
C THR A 426 -9.54 10.96 -3.39
N LEU A 427 -9.93 10.50 -2.20
CA LEU A 427 -10.71 11.26 -1.23
C LEU A 427 -9.88 12.10 -0.24
N SER A 428 -8.61 11.76 -0.02
CA SER A 428 -7.82 12.37 1.07
C SER A 428 -6.34 12.53 0.77
N GLY A 429 -5.89 12.15 -0.42
CA GLY A 429 -4.51 12.33 -0.85
C GLY A 429 -4.19 13.81 -1.04
N THR A 430 -3.15 14.28 -0.36
CA THR A 430 -2.78 15.70 -0.31
C THR A 430 -1.63 16.08 -1.24
N SER A 431 -0.96 15.08 -1.82
CA SER A 431 0.16 15.24 -2.74
C SER A 431 -0.01 14.32 -3.94
N ALA A 432 0.82 14.50 -4.97
CA ALA A 432 0.85 13.61 -6.13
C ALA A 432 1.43 12.21 -5.83
N ASP A 433 2.07 12.01 -4.68
CA ASP A 433 2.59 10.72 -4.27
C ASP A 433 1.45 9.74 -3.93
N PHE A 434 1.47 8.57 -4.54
CA PHE A 434 0.55 7.46 -4.26
C PHE A 434 0.97 6.65 -3.02
N GLY A 435 2.19 6.85 -2.54
CA GLY A 435 2.70 6.27 -1.31
C GLY A 435 3.14 4.81 -1.41
N VAL A 436 3.93 4.41 -0.41
CA VAL A 436 4.58 3.10 -0.32
C VAL A 436 3.58 1.92 -0.34
N PHE A 437 2.40 2.06 0.25
CA PHE A 437 1.41 0.98 0.30
C PHE A 437 0.83 0.68 -1.09
N ALA A 438 0.37 1.71 -1.81
CA ALA A 438 -0.16 1.54 -3.16
C ALA A 438 0.94 1.06 -4.12
N ALA A 439 2.16 1.58 -3.97
CA ALA A 439 3.33 1.12 -4.69
C ALA A 439 3.59 -0.38 -4.50
N ALA A 440 3.55 -0.86 -3.25
CA ALA A 440 3.73 -2.28 -2.95
C ALA A 440 2.67 -3.15 -3.65
N CYS A 441 1.41 -2.68 -3.66
CA CYS A 441 0.33 -3.35 -4.40
C CYS A 441 0.60 -3.41 -5.91
N MET A 442 1.12 -2.33 -6.51
CA MET A 442 1.52 -2.33 -7.93
C MET A 442 2.63 -3.36 -8.19
N GLY A 443 3.62 -3.45 -7.29
CA GLY A 443 4.67 -4.46 -7.32
C GLY A 443 4.13 -5.89 -7.24
N PHE A 444 3.15 -6.14 -6.37
CA PHE A 444 2.50 -7.45 -6.24
C PHE A 444 1.75 -7.87 -7.51
N ILE A 445 1.01 -6.94 -8.14
CA ILE A 445 0.32 -7.22 -9.41
C ILE A 445 1.32 -7.64 -10.49
N LEU A 446 2.45 -6.93 -10.61
CA LEU A 446 3.48 -7.26 -11.58
C LEU A 446 4.22 -8.56 -11.25
N ALA A 447 4.47 -8.84 -9.97
CA ALA A 447 5.14 -10.06 -9.52
C ALA A 447 4.38 -11.31 -9.92
N TRP A 448 3.05 -11.24 -9.81
CA TRP A 448 2.17 -12.35 -10.12
C TRP A 448 1.60 -12.31 -11.53
N LYS A 449 1.91 -11.31 -12.35
CA LYS A 449 1.55 -11.26 -13.78
C LYS A 449 2.25 -12.35 -14.58
N TYR A 450 3.51 -12.63 -14.25
CA TYR A 450 4.38 -13.59 -14.95
C TYR A 450 4.61 -14.84 -14.10
N PRO A 451 4.76 -16.03 -14.70
CA PRO A 451 5.19 -17.22 -13.96
C PRO A 451 6.55 -16.99 -13.28
N ALA A 452 6.77 -17.67 -12.14
CA ALA A 452 8.10 -17.75 -11.54
C ALA A 452 9.08 -18.37 -12.55
N ALA A 453 10.33 -17.87 -12.58
CA ALA A 453 11.35 -18.38 -13.51
C ALA A 453 11.57 -19.91 -13.34
N ASP A 454 11.44 -20.41 -12.10
CA ASP A 454 11.52 -21.84 -11.79
C ASP A 454 10.36 -22.65 -12.39
N ALA A 455 9.16 -22.05 -12.52
CA ALA A 455 8.03 -22.68 -13.17
C ALA A 455 8.23 -22.74 -14.70
N GLN A 456 8.80 -21.70 -15.30
CA GLN A 456 9.18 -21.72 -16.73
C GLN A 456 10.29 -22.73 -17.02
N ALA A 457 11.29 -22.85 -16.14
CA ALA A 457 12.36 -23.84 -16.27
C ALA A 457 11.82 -25.28 -16.15
N GLN A 458 10.92 -25.54 -15.19
CA GLN A 458 10.27 -26.85 -15.04
C GLN A 458 9.31 -27.18 -16.18
N GLU A 459 8.60 -26.19 -16.72
CA GLU A 459 7.70 -26.36 -17.87
C GLU A 459 8.47 -26.56 -19.17
N ALA A 460 9.61 -25.87 -19.33
CA ALA A 460 10.57 -26.12 -20.42
C ALA A 460 11.21 -27.52 -20.32
N ASP A 461 11.57 -27.99 -19.12
CA ASP A 461 12.11 -29.35 -18.92
C ASP A 461 11.06 -30.43 -19.13
N ARG A 462 9.78 -30.15 -18.84
CA ARG A 462 8.66 -31.07 -19.16
C ARG A 462 8.27 -31.05 -20.64
N ALA A 463 8.47 -29.93 -21.32
CA ALA A 463 8.23 -29.78 -22.75
C ALA A 463 9.39 -30.29 -23.61
N ARG A 464 10.55 -30.64 -23.01
CA ARG A 464 11.60 -31.38 -23.71
C ARG A 464 11.06 -32.77 -24.06
N PRO A 465 10.99 -33.15 -25.34
CA PRO A 465 10.64 -34.52 -25.70
C PRO A 465 11.65 -35.45 -25.03
N ALA A 466 11.17 -36.54 -24.44
CA ALA A 466 12.01 -37.59 -23.90
C ALA A 466 12.73 -38.30 -25.06
N THR A 467 13.74 -37.66 -25.65
CA THR A 467 14.72 -38.34 -26.50
C THR A 467 15.65 -39.12 -25.60
N GLY A 468 15.10 -40.20 -25.04
CA GLY A 468 15.84 -41.24 -24.36
C GLY A 468 16.63 -42.05 -25.37
N VAL A 469 17.77 -41.51 -25.81
CA VAL A 469 18.88 -42.32 -26.31
C VAL A 469 20.04 -42.10 -25.36
N ARG A 470 20.12 -42.95 -24.32
CA ARG A 470 21.37 -43.14 -23.61
C ARG A 470 22.37 -43.69 -24.64
N PRO A 471 23.56 -43.09 -24.83
CA PRO A 471 24.61 -43.74 -25.60
C PRO A 471 24.90 -45.09 -24.90
N GLN A 472 24.63 -46.20 -25.59
CA GLN A 472 25.16 -47.48 -25.18
C GLN A 472 26.68 -47.37 -25.25
N VAL A 473 27.32 -47.23 -24.09
CA VAL A 473 28.76 -47.45 -23.97
C VAL A 473 28.98 -48.92 -24.29
N ALA A 474 29.50 -49.20 -25.49
CA ALA A 474 29.92 -50.54 -25.88
C ALA A 474 30.95 -51.04 -24.86
N ARG A 475 30.60 -52.10 -24.12
CA ARG A 475 31.56 -52.83 -23.28
C ARG A 475 32.62 -53.46 -24.19
N PRO A 476 33.92 -53.27 -23.92
CA PRO A 476 34.95 -54.03 -24.61
C PRO A 476 34.83 -55.51 -24.26
N ALA A 477 34.87 -56.36 -25.28
CA ALA A 477 34.84 -57.81 -25.14
C ALA A 477 36.09 -58.32 -24.40
N ALA A 478 35.87 -59.15 -23.38
CA ALA A 478 36.93 -59.84 -22.66
C ALA A 478 37.58 -60.93 -23.55
N PRO A 479 38.90 -61.14 -23.49
CA PRO A 479 39.56 -62.19 -24.26
C PRO A 479 39.28 -63.57 -23.67
N ARG A 480 38.88 -64.52 -24.53
CA ARG A 480 38.68 -65.94 -24.20
C ARG A 480 40.02 -66.57 -23.77
N ALA A 481 40.05 -67.16 -22.58
CA ALA A 481 41.10 -68.07 -22.13
C ALA A 481 41.10 -69.35 -23.00
N ARG A 482 42.27 -69.75 -23.49
CA ARG A 482 42.52 -71.08 -24.04
C ARG A 482 42.66 -72.07 -22.88
N SER A 483 41.94 -73.19 -22.91
CA SER A 483 42.27 -74.36 -22.08
C SER A 483 43.38 -75.18 -22.74
N PRO A 484 44.23 -75.86 -21.96
CA PRO A 484 45.25 -76.75 -22.50
C PRO A 484 44.65 -78.11 -22.86
N ALA A 485 45.19 -78.72 -23.90
CA ALA A 485 44.95 -80.12 -24.24
C ALA A 485 45.73 -81.03 -23.28
N GLY A 486 45.04 -82.07 -22.83
CA GLY A 486 45.50 -83.25 -22.11
C GLY A 486 44.35 -84.23 -22.12
#